data_AF-A0A514WZE5-F1
#
_entry.id   AF-A0A514WZE5-F1
#
_cell.length_a   1.000
_cell.length_b   1.000
_cell.length_c   1.000
_cell.angle_alpha   90.00
_cell.angle_beta   90.00
_cell.angle_gamma   90.00
#
_symmetry.space_group_name_H-M   'P 1'
#
loop_
_entity.id
_entity.type
_entity.pdbx_description
1 polymer ?
#
loop_
_entity_poly.entity_id
_entity_poly.type
_entity_poly.pdbx_seq_one_letter_code
_entity_poly.pdbx_strand_id
1 'polypeptide(L)' 'MKNTKFLEAEEITLEEVNNEFVSVTMAGEKFVFDMDTLYDISFRFASFLAYLEQKEEQDADQICADCSRTKVH' A
#
# COMPACT_ATOMS: atom_id res chain seq x y z
N MET A 1 1.11 24.91 7.93
CA MET A 1 1.27 23.46 7.70
C MET A 1 0.35 22.76 8.68
N LYS A 2 -0.68 22.05 8.21
CA LYS A 2 -1.55 21.24 9.09
C LYS A 2 -0.75 20.00 9.48
N ASN A 3 -0.68 19.72 10.78
CA ASN A 3 0.03 18.59 11.36
C ASN A 3 -0.49 17.28 10.77
N THR A 4 0.29 16.64 9.91
CA THR A 4 0.12 15.22 9.58
C THR A 4 0.56 14.46 10.83
N LYS A 5 -0.39 14.17 11.74
CA LYS A 5 -0.14 13.18 12.79
C LYS A 5 0.11 11.86 12.05
N PHE A 6 1.32 11.35 12.15
CA PHE A 6 1.58 9.96 11.82
C PHE A 6 0.64 9.14 12.71
N LEU A 7 -0.29 8.43 12.08
CA LEU A 7 -1.12 7.46 12.78
C LEU A 7 -0.16 6.40 13.32
N GLU A 8 -0.05 6.29 14.64
CA GLU A 8 0.63 5.19 15.29
C GLU A 8 0.04 3.91 14.73
N ALA A 9 0.88 3.03 14.18
CA ALA A 9 0.52 1.83 13.42
C ALA A 9 -0.84 1.27 13.88
N GLU A 10 -1.91 1.68 13.17
CA GLU A 10 -3.26 1.31 13.55
C GLU A 10 -3.35 -0.20 13.38
N GLU A 11 -3.65 -0.90 14.47
CA GLU A 11 -3.75 -2.35 14.50
C GLU A 11 -4.84 -2.78 13.51
N ILE A 12 -4.44 -3.27 12.35
CA ILE A 12 -5.37 -3.88 11.39
C ILE A 12 -5.64 -5.30 11.88
N THR A 13 -6.82 -5.54 12.42
CA THR A 13 -7.24 -6.88 12.86
C THR A 13 -8.22 -7.46 11.84
N LEU A 14 -7.98 -8.71 11.42
CA LEU A 14 -8.91 -9.45 10.58
C LEU A 14 -9.49 -10.62 11.38
N GLU A 15 -10.81 -10.69 11.45
CA GLU A 15 -11.54 -11.76 12.13
C GLU A 15 -12.51 -12.42 11.14
N GLU A 16 -12.39 -13.73 10.95
CA GLU A 16 -13.37 -14.50 10.19
C GLU A 16 -14.70 -14.53 10.96
N VAL A 17 -15.77 -14.07 10.31
CA VAL A 17 -17.12 -14.13 10.90
C VAL A 17 -17.77 -15.46 10.55
N ASN A 18 -17.66 -15.86 9.28
CA ASN A 18 -18.04 -17.16 8.74
C ASN A 18 -17.33 -17.36 7.38
N ASN A 19 -17.63 -18.46 6.68
CA ASN A 19 -17.03 -18.79 5.39
C ASN A 19 -17.31 -17.78 4.26
N GLU A 20 -18.23 -16.84 4.44
CA GLU A 20 -18.66 -15.88 3.41
C GLU A 20 -18.23 -14.43 3.73
N PHE A 21 -17.93 -14.12 5.00
CA PHE A 21 -17.67 -12.77 5.47
C PHE A 21 -16.47 -12.69 6.43
N VAL A 22 -15.69 -11.62 6.28
CA VAL A 22 -14.62 -11.23 7.19
C VAL A 22 -14.94 -9.88 7.82
N SER A 23 -14.52 -9.67 9.06
CA SER A 23 -14.52 -8.35 9.68
C SER A 23 -13.10 -7.80 9.75
N VAL A 24 -12.94 -6.53 9.40
CA VAL A 24 -11.67 -5.81 9.44
C VAL A 24 -11.83 -4.65 10.40
N THR A 25 -11.00 -4.60 11.44
CA THR A 25 -10.91 -3.45 12.34
C THR A 25 -9.71 -2.62 11.95
N MET A 26 -9.91 -1.32 11.67
CA MET A 26 -8.86 -0.36 11.34
C MET A 26 -9.23 0.98 11.98
N ALA A 27 -8.26 1.69 12.58
CA ALA A 27 -8.51 2.96 13.27
C ALA A 27 -9.57 2.90 14.39
N GLY A 28 -9.81 1.72 14.96
CA GLY A 28 -10.91 1.50 15.91
C GLY A 28 -12.31 1.43 15.28
N GLU A 29 -12.42 1.49 13.96
CA GLU A 29 -13.64 1.26 13.20
C GLU A 29 -13.68 -0.17 12.67
N LYS A 30 -14.86 -0.80 12.72
CA LYS A 30 -15.08 -2.18 12.27
C LYS A 30 -15.86 -2.19 10.97
N PHE A 31 -15.28 -2.80 9.95
CA PHE A 31 -15.85 -3.01 8.62
C PHE A 31 -16.14 -4.49 8.42
N VAL A 32 -17.17 -4.80 7.62
CA VAL A 32 -17.49 -6.18 7.23
C VAL A 32 -17.47 -6.26 5.72
N PHE A 33 -16.72 -7.23 5.20
CA PHE A 33 -16.59 -7.51 3.78
C PHE A 33 -17.01 -8.93 3.50
N ASP A 34 -17.63 -9.17 2.35
CA ASP A 34 -17.70 -10.52 1.82
C ASP A 34 -16.30 -10.97 1.34
N MET A 35 -16.06 -12.29 1.36
CA MET A 35 -14.76 -12.86 1.02
C MET A 35 -14.34 -12.59 -0.43
N ASP A 36 -15.29 -12.55 -1.37
CA ASP A 36 -14.99 -12.26 -2.79
C ASP A 36 -14.45 -10.84 -2.96
N THR A 37 -15.08 -9.86 -2.30
CA THR A 37 -14.61 -8.48 -2.24
C THR A 37 -13.24 -8.38 -1.58
N LEU A 38 -13.01 -9.11 -0.48
CA LEU A 38 -11.69 -9.15 0.17
C LEU A 38 -10.60 -9.67 -0.78
N TYR A 39 -10.89 -10.72 -1.55
CA TYR A 39 -9.94 -11.27 -2.52
C TYR A 39 -9.63 -10.31 -3.66
N ASP A 40 -10.64 -9.65 -4.23
CA ASP A 40 -10.44 -8.65 -5.28
C ASP A 40 -9.60 -7.47 -4.78
N ILE A 41 -9.92 -6.94 -3.60
CA ILE A 41 -9.16 -5.86 -2.96
C ILE A 41 -7.71 -6.28 -2.72
N SER A 42 -7.48 -7.49 -2.22
CA SER A 42 -6.13 -8.02 -1.97
C SER A 42 -5.30 -8.09 -3.25
N PHE A 43 -5.91 -8.54 -4.35
CA PHE A 43 -5.25 -8.61 -5.64
C PHE A 43 -4.91 -7.22 -6.20
N ARG A 44 -5.83 -6.26 -6.07
CA ARG A 44 -5.59 -4.86 -6.48
C ARG A 44 -4.48 -4.21 -5.68
N PHE A 45 -4.41 -4.46 -4.37
CA PHE A 45 -3.31 -3.94 -3.55
C PHE A 45 -1.96 -4.54 -3.94
N ALA A 46 -1.88 -5.85 -4.17
CA ALA A 46 -0.64 -6.48 -4.64
C ALA A 46 -0.17 -5.88 -5.98
N SER A 47 -1.10 -5.68 -6.92
CA SER A 47 -0.80 -5.06 -8.22
C SER A 47 -0.33 -3.62 -8.07
N PHE A 48 -0.93 -2.86 -7.16
CA PHE A 48 -0.54 -1.48 -6.88
C PHE A 48 0.83 -1.38 -6.22
N LEU A 49 1.15 -2.27 -5.27
CA LEU A 49 2.48 -2.32 -4.64
C LEU A 49 3.56 -2.65 -5.67
N ALA A 50 3.33 -3.64 -6.54
CA ALA A 50 4.25 -3.98 -7.63
C ALA A 50 4.47 -2.79 -8.59
N TYR A 51 3.41 -2.02 -8.88
CA TYR A 51 3.54 -0.79 -9.67
C TYR A 51 4.40 0.28 -8.97
N LEU A 52 4.26 0.43 -7.64
CA LEU A 52 5.07 1.37 -6.87
C LEU A 52 6.55 0.96 -6.87
N GLU A 53 6.85 -0.32 -6.65
CA GLU A 53 8.22 -0.86 -6.70
C GLU A 53 8.87 -0.60 -8.07
N GLN A 54 8.15 -0.91 -9.15
CA GLN A 54 8.63 -0.66 -10.51
C GLN A 54 8.89 0.83 -10.77
N LYS A 55 8.02 1.70 -10.25
CA LYS A 55 8.20 3.15 -10.40
C LYS A 55 9.41 3.64 -9.63
N GLU A 56 9.63 3.15 -8.41
CA GLU A 56 10.82 3.49 -7.62
C GLU A 56 12.12 3.05 -8.29
N GLU A 57 12.14 1.86 -8.91
CA GLU A 57 13.29 1.40 -9.71
C GLU A 57 13.58 2.32 -10.90
N GLN A 58 12.54 2.72 -11.64
CA GLN A 58 12.69 3.64 -12.77
C GLN A 58 13.20 5.02 -12.36
N ASP A 59 12.67 5.56 -11.26
CA ASP A 59 13.09 6.85 -10.71
C ASP A 59 14.55 6.78 -10.22
N ALA A 60 14.97 5.66 -9.60
CA ALA A 60 16.35 5.44 -9.19
C ALA A 60 17.34 5.36 -10.37
N ASP A 61 16.96 4.66 -11.44
CA ASP A 61 17.76 4.54 -12.66
C ASP A 61 17.92 5.90 -13.38
N GLN A 62 16.89 6.74 -13.36
CA GLN A 62 16.95 8.09 -13.93
C GLN A 62 17.89 9.02 -13.14
N ILE A 63 17.87 8.96 -11.81
CA ILE A 63 18.79 9.75 -10.97
C ILE A 63 20.25 9.33 -11.23
N CYS A 64 20.50 8.03 -11.42
CA CYS A 64 21.84 7.53 -11.74
C CYS A 64 22.31 7.96 -13.14
N ALA A 65 21.40 7.94 -14.12
CA ALA A 65 21.67 8.41 -15.48
C ALA A 65 22.00 9.91 -15.54
N ASP A 66 21.31 10.75 -14.75
CA ASP A 66 21.57 12.19 -14.73
C ASP A 66 22.87 12.56 -13.99
N CYS A 67 23.25 11.82 -12.93
CA CYS A 67 24.54 11.99 -12.26
C CYS A 67 25.75 11.64 -13.15
N SER A 68 25.57 10.73 -14.11
CA SER A 68 26.61 10.35 -15.07
C SER A 68 26.87 11.43 -16.14
N ARG A 69 25.90 12.33 -16.37
CA ARG A 69 26.00 13.38 -17.39
C ARG A 69 26.58 14.69 -16.87
N THR A 70 26.59 14.93 -15.56
CA THR A 70 27.09 16.19 -14.96
C THR A 70 28.60 16.21 -14.68
N LYS A 71 29.35 15.12 -14.94
CA LYS A 71 30.80 15.03 -14.69
C LYS A 71 31.69 15.20 -15.93
N VAL A 72 31.14 15.68 -17.05
CA VAL A 72 31.94 16.03 -18.23
C VAL A 72 31.62 17.46 -18.64
N HIS A 73 32.20 18.43 -17.94
CA HIS A 73 32.60 19.72 -18.51
C HIS A 73 33.63 20.41 -17.61
#